data_AF-A0A530QEM6-F1
#
_entry.id   AF-A0A530QEM6-F1
#
_cell.length_a   1.000
_cell.length_b   1.000
_cell.length_c   1.000
_cell.angle_alpha   90.00
_cell.angle_beta   90.00
_cell.angle_gamma   90.00
#
_symmetry.space_group_name_H-M   'P 1'
#
loop_
_entity.id
_entity.type
_entity.pdbx_description
1 polymer ?
#
loop_
_entity_poly.entity_id
_entity_poly.type
_entity_poly.pdbx_seq_one_letter_code
_entity_poly.pdbx_strand_id
1 'polypeptide(L)' 'VIDHGVRIPEGLVVGEDAALDAKRFRVSEKGICLVTQDMLDKLKL' A
#
# COMPACT_ATOMS: atom_id res chain seq x y z
N VAL A 1 5.67 2.60 4.94
CA VAL A 1 6.16 1.43 5.70
C VAL A 1 5.70 0.19 4.97
N ILE A 2 6.62 -0.72 4.71
CA ILE A 2 6.34 -1.98 4.02
C ILE A 2 6.61 -3.08 5.03
N ASP A 3 5.66 -3.99 5.20
CA ASP A 3 5.78 -5.09 6.14
C ASP A 3 6.81 -6.13 5.67
N HIS A 4 7.28 -6.96 6.59
CA HIS A 4 8.27 -7.99 6.28
C HIS A 4 7.72 -9.02 5.28
N GLY A 5 8.51 -9.37 4.27
CA GLY A 5 8.19 -10.45 3.32
C GLY A 5 7.21 -10.04 2.21
N VAL A 6 6.84 -8.76 2.15
CA VAL A 6 6.02 -8.20 1.08
C VAL A 6 6.79 -8.24 -0.24
N ARG A 7 6.17 -8.79 -1.29
CA ARG A 7 6.67 -8.73 -2.66
C ARG A 7 6.01 -7.56 -3.38
N ILE A 8 6.81 -6.56 -3.73
CA ILE A 8 6.33 -5.38 -4.45
C ILE A 8 6.23 -5.74 -5.94
N PRO A 9 5.04 -5.70 -6.55
CA PRO A 9 4.89 -5.94 -7.98
C PRO A 9 5.48 -4.78 -8.79
N GLU A 10 5.94 -5.08 -10.00
CA GLU A 10 6.42 -4.05 -10.92
C GLU A 10 5.29 -3.06 -11.26
N GLY A 11 5.62 -1.78 -11.30
CA GLY A 11 4.65 -0.72 -11.59
C GLY A 11 3.74 -0.36 -10.41
N LEU A 12 3.91 -0.93 -9.21
CA LEU A 12 3.21 -0.43 -8.03
C LEU A 12 3.67 0.99 -7.69
N VAL A 13 2.72 1.91 -7.65
CA VAL A 13 2.94 3.29 -7.18
C VAL A 13 2.12 3.51 -5.90
N VAL A 14 2.79 4.03 -4.87
CA VAL A 14 2.20 4.36 -3.56
C VAL A 14 2.73 5.73 -3.14
N GLY A 15 1.87 6.60 -2.63
CA GLY A 15 2.21 7.94 -2.17
C GLY A 15 1.94 9.06 -3.19
N GLU A 16 1.41 8.73 -4.37
CA GLU A 16 1.07 9.73 -5.41
C GLU A 16 -0.31 10.35 -5.18
N ASP A 17 -1.29 9.55 -4.73
CA ASP A 17 -2.65 10.00 -4.44
C ASP A 17 -3.07 9.48 -3.06
N ALA A 18 -3.09 10.38 -2.08
CA ALA A 18 -3.45 10.06 -0.70
C ALA A 18 -4.87 9.48 -0.56
N ALA A 19 -5.82 9.90 -1.41
CA ALA A 19 -7.20 9.40 -1.36
C ALA A 19 -7.29 7.99 -1.95
N LEU A 20 -6.49 7.69 -2.98
CA LEU A 20 -6.40 6.37 -3.57
C LEU A 20 -5.65 5.39 -2.65
N ASP A 21 -4.56 5.84 -2.04
CA ASP A 21 -3.77 5.06 -1.09
C ASP A 21 -4.58 4.71 0.16
N ALA A 22 -5.41 5.64 0.66
CA ALA A 22 -6.30 5.37 1.78
C ALA A 22 -7.39 4.33 1.47
N LYS A 23 -7.72 4.10 0.19
CA LYS A 23 -8.65 3.04 -0.24
C LYS A 23 -7.97 1.68 -0.37
N ARG A 24 -6.68 1.67 -0.72
CA ARG A 24 -5.91 0.44 -1.01
C ARG A 24 -5.17 -0.08 0.22
N PHE A 25 -4.71 0.82 1.08
CA PHE A 25 -3.81 0.55 2.18
C PHE A 25 -4.24 1.26 3.46
N ARG A 26 -3.56 0.94 4.56
CA ARG A 26 -3.77 1.65 5.82
C ARG A 26 -2.92 2.91 5.85
N VAL A 27 -3.56 4.08 5.85
CA VAL A 27 -2.91 5.39 5.99
C VAL A 27 -3.10 5.90 7.42
N SER A 28 -2.02 6.37 8.05
CA SER A 28 -2.09 7.03 9.37
C SER A 28 -2.50 8.50 9.24
N GLU A 29 -2.96 9.12 10.33
CA GLU A 29 -3.26 10.57 10.37
C GLU A 29 -2.06 11.46 10.01
N LYS A 30 -0.83 10.94 10.13
CA LYS A 30 0.41 11.61 9.73
C LYS A 30 0.80 11.38 8.26
N GLY A 31 -0.05 10.73 7.47
CA GLY A 31 0.20 10.42 6.06
C GLY A 31 1.12 9.22 5.82
N ILE A 32 1.33 8.35 6.82
CA ILE A 32 2.19 7.17 6.64
C ILE A 32 1.36 6.02 6.09
N CYS A 33 1.74 5.51 4.91
CA CYS A 33 1.13 4.35 4.28
C CYS A 33 1.77 3.05 4.79
N LEU A 34 0.97 2.15 5.38
CA LEU A 34 1.38 0.78 5.71
C LEU A 34 0.90 -0.17 4.61
N VAL A 35 1.84 -0.87 3.99
CA VAL A 35 1.59 -1.88 2.95
C VAL A 35 1.93 -3.27 3.49
N THR A 36 0.99 -4.21 3.34
CA THR A 36 1.13 -5.63 3.74
C THR A 36 0.83 -6.52 2.54
N GLN A 37 1.27 -7.79 2.58
CA GLN A 37 1.04 -8.73 1.47
C GLN A 37 -0.46 -8.96 1.27
N ASP A 38 -1.22 -9.17 2.35
CA ASP A 38 -2.68 -9.34 2.30
C ASP A 38 -3.41 -8.15 1.65
N MET A 39 -2.87 -6.92 1.74
CA MET A 39 -3.43 -5.76 1.06
C MET A 39 -3.14 -5.81 -0.44
N LEU A 40 -1.93 -6.21 -0.85
CA LEU A 40 -1.58 -6.37 -2.25
C LEU A 40 -2.35 -7.52 -2.91
N ASP A 41 -2.51 -8.65 -2.22
CA ASP A 41 -3.23 -9.81 -2.73
C ASP A 41 -4.71 -9.48 -3.04
N LYS A 42 -5.31 -8.56 -2.27
CA LYS A 42 -6.67 -8.05 -2.52
C LYS A 42 -6.77 -7.17 -3.76
N LEU A 43 -5.67 -6.52 -4.16
CA LEU A 43 -5.63 -5.69 -5.36
C LEU A 43 -5.55 -6.52 -6.65
N LYS A 44 -5.26 -7.84 -6.55
CA LYS A 44 -5.09 -8.75 -7.69
C LYS A 44 -4.09 -8.21 -8.73
N LEU A 45 -3.04 -7.55 -8.25
CA LEU A 45 -1.93 -7.03 -9.06
C LEU A 45 -0.89 -8.13 -9.35
#